data_AF-A0A955N590-F1
#
_entry.id   AF-A0A955N590-F1
#
_cell.length_a   1.000
_cell.length_b   1.000
_cell.length_c   1.000
_cell.angle_alpha   90.00
_cell.angle_beta   90.00
_cell.angle_gamma   90.00
#
_symmetry.space_group_name_H-M   'P 1'
#
loop_
_entity.id
_entity.type
_entity.pdbx_description
1 polymer ?
#
loop_
_entity_poly.entity_id
_entity_poly.type
_entity_poly.pdbx_seq_one_letter_code
_entity_poly.pdbx_strand_id
1 'polypeptide(L)' 'FDVGNLYINRAITGSLVSRQPFGGHRLSGIGRKAGGSGYLEQFMVEKIITENTLRRGFAPTQ' A
#
# COMPACT_ATOMS: atom_id res chain seq x y z
N PHE A 1 22.09 -4.49 3.48
CA PHE A 1 21.78 -3.04 3.47
C PHE A 1 20.45 -2.83 4.13
N ASP A 2 20.29 -1.74 4.87
CA ASP A 2 19.09 -1.48 5.65
C ASP A 2 18.60 -0.05 5.39
N VAL A 3 17.87 0.11 4.28
CA VAL A 3 17.49 1.39 3.67
C VAL A 3 16.10 1.29 3.03
N GLY A 4 15.43 2.44 2.89
CA GLY A 4 14.13 2.53 2.20
C GLY A 4 14.20 2.26 0.70
N ASN A 5 15.23 2.78 0.03
CA ASN A 5 15.44 2.65 -1.40
C ASN A 5 16.92 2.33 -1.66
N LEU A 6 17.19 1.16 -2.26
CA LEU A 6 18.53 0.73 -2.64
C LEU A 6 18.71 0.88 -4.15
N TYR A 7 19.78 1.54 -4.57
CA TYR A 7 20.15 1.73 -5.97
C TYR A 7 21.55 1.15 -6.20
N ILE A 8 21.73 0.40 -7.29
CA ILE A 8 23.00 -0.26 -7.63
C ILE A 8 23.53 0.33 -8.93
N ASN A 9 24.81 0.75 -8.95
CA ASN A 9 25.51 1.29 -10.14
C ASN A 9 24.82 2.50 -10.79
N ARG A 10 24.16 3.34 -10.01
CA ARG A 10 23.49 4.57 -10.46
C ARG A 10 23.34 5.57 -9.32
N ALA A 11 22.98 6.81 -9.66
CA ALA A 11 22.62 7.84 -8.67
C ALA A 11 21.39 7.43 -7.84
N ILE A 12 21.31 7.98 -6.62
CA ILE A 12 20.32 7.63 -5.57
C ILE A 12 19.12 8.59 -5.50
N THR A 13 19.03 9.54 -6.42
CA THR A 13 17.96 10.55 -6.51
C THR A 13 17.06 10.29 -7.72
N GLY A 14 15.94 11.04 -7.83
CA GLY A 14 15.06 10.97 -9.00
C GLY A 14 14.14 9.75 -9.03
N SER A 15 13.60 9.34 -7.87
CA SER A 15 12.62 8.27 -7.80
C SER A 15 11.35 8.62 -8.55
N LEU A 16 10.92 7.73 -9.43
CA LEU A 16 9.69 7.90 -10.20
C LEU A 16 8.53 7.17 -9.53
N VAL A 17 7.36 7.82 -9.53
CA VAL A 17 6.08 7.23 -9.07
C VAL A 17 5.85 5.89 -9.76
N SER A 18 5.30 4.91 -9.02
CA SER A 18 5.07 3.51 -9.43
C SER A 18 6.35 2.69 -9.69
N ARG A 19 7.41 3.27 -10.27
CA ARG A 19 8.65 2.54 -10.59
C ARG A 19 9.57 2.37 -9.38
N GLN A 20 9.73 3.42 -8.59
CA GLN A 20 10.50 3.40 -7.34
C GLN A 20 9.69 4.09 -6.24
N PRO A 21 8.70 3.41 -5.64
CA PRO A 21 8.00 3.92 -4.47
C PRO A 21 9.02 4.39 -3.42
N PHE A 22 8.93 5.66 -3.03
CA PHE A 22 9.98 6.34 -2.28
C PHE A 22 9.60 6.52 -0.82
N GLY A 23 10.53 6.21 0.08
CA GLY A 23 10.32 6.34 1.52
C GLY A 23 11.18 5.37 2.31
N GLY A 24 11.55 5.77 3.52
CA GLY A 24 12.40 5.00 4.43
C GLY A 24 11.77 4.74 5.79
N HIS A 25 12.55 4.09 6.65
CA HIS A 25 12.22 3.76 8.04
C HIS A 25 13.26 4.36 9.00
N ARG A 26 13.10 4.15 10.32
CA ARG A 26 13.91 4.77 11.40
C ARG A 26 13.70 6.29 11.44
N LEU A 27 14.76 7.06 11.68
CA LEU A 27 14.73 8.52 11.66
C LEU A 27 14.41 9.09 10.26
N SER A 28 14.37 8.27 9.21
CA SER A 28 13.98 8.67 7.85
C SER A 28 12.49 8.55 7.56
N GLY A 29 11.68 8.00 8.48
CA GLY A 29 10.22 7.90 8.33
C GLY A 29 9.60 6.64 8.94
N ILE A 30 8.30 6.44 8.67
CA ILE A 30 7.47 5.37 9.24
C ILE A 30 7.35 4.12 8.34
N GLY A 31 8.10 4.04 7.23
CA GLY A 31 8.20 2.85 6.37
C GLY A 31 7.17 2.75 5.24
N ARG A 32 6.17 3.62 5.19
CA ARG A 32 5.23 3.69 4.06
C ARG A 32 5.82 4.49 2.89
N LYS A 33 5.54 4.07 1.66
CA LYS A 33 6.24 4.55 0.45
C LYS A 33 5.33 5.34 -0.48
N ALA A 34 5.63 6.62 -0.66
CA ALA A 34 4.93 7.50 -1.59
C ALA A 34 5.08 7.00 -3.03
N GLY A 35 4.00 7.10 -3.80
CA GLY A 35 3.94 6.63 -5.19
C GLY A 35 3.93 5.11 -5.36
N GLY A 36 3.78 4.33 -4.27
CA GLY A 36 3.47 2.90 -4.31
C GLY A 36 1.98 2.62 -4.17
N SER A 37 1.56 1.39 -4.50
CA SER A 37 0.15 0.99 -4.45
C SER A 37 -0.48 1.13 -3.06
N GLY A 38 0.24 0.72 -2.01
CA GLY A 38 -0.22 0.81 -0.62
C GLY A 38 -0.08 2.19 0.02
N TYR A 39 0.22 3.25 -0.73
CA TYR A 39 0.38 4.59 -0.14
C TYR A 39 -0.97 5.17 0.31
N LEU A 40 -2.00 5.03 -0.52
CA LEU A 40 -3.32 5.61 -0.26
C LEU A 40 -4.03 4.97 0.93
N GLU A 41 -3.79 3.68 1.19
CA GLU A 41 -4.36 2.95 2.33
C GLU A 41 -4.07 3.60 3.69
N GLN A 42 -2.98 4.36 3.82
CA GLN A 42 -2.67 5.09 5.06
C GLN A 42 -3.69 6.18 5.40
N PHE A 43 -4.40 6.69 4.39
CA PHE A 43 -5.35 7.77 4.54
C PHE A 43 -6.80 7.25 4.57
N MET A 44 -6.98 5.93 4.59
CA MET A 44 -8.28 5.27 4.63
C MET A 44 -8.47 4.52 5.94
N VAL A 45 -9.73 4.30 6.31
CA VAL A 45 -10.11 3.43 7.42
C VAL A 45 -10.82 2.21 6.84
N GLU A 46 -10.36 1.02 7.21
CA GLU A 46 -10.99 -0.22 6.78
C GLU A 46 -12.43 -0.31 7.32
N LYS A 47 -13.36 -0.74 6.47
CA LYS A 47 -14.75 -0.99 6.83
C LYS A 47 -15.21 -2.30 6.21
N ILE A 48 -15.71 -3.19 7.06
CA ILE A 48 -16.27 -4.49 6.66
C ILE A 48 -17.78 -4.42 6.83
N ILE A 49 -18.52 -4.81 5.79
CA ILE A 49 -19.98 -4.87 5.80
C ILE A 49 -20.38 -6.31 5.52
N THR A 50 -21.10 -6.91 6.47
CA THR A 50 -21.61 -8.28 6.34
C THR A 50 -23.13 -8.21 6.28
N GLU A 51 -23.70 -8.69 5.17
CA GLU A 51 -25.14 -8.81 4.98
C GLU A 51 -25.53 -10.29 4.88
N ASN A 52 -26.51 -10.71 5.68
CA ASN A 52 -27.16 -11.99 5.44
C ASN A 52 -28.10 -11.87 4.23
N THR A 53 -27.70 -12.46 3.11
CA THR A 53 -28.44 -12.43 1.84
C THR A 53 -29.53 -13.51 1.74
N LEU A 54 -29.66 -14.40 2.73
CA LEU A 54 -30.69 -15.45 2.71
C LEU A 54 -32.08 -14.82 2.86
N ARG A 55 -32.97 -15.14 1.93
CA ARG A 55 -34.38 -14.75 1.94
C ARG A 55 -35.22 -15.96 1.54
N ARG A 56 -36.12 -16.41 2.43
CA ARG A 56 -37.02 -17.55 2.20
C ARG A 56 -36.30 -18.84 1.74
N GLY A 57 -35.13 -19.15 2.31
CA GLY A 57 -34.36 -20.36 1.99
C GLY A 57 -33.56 -20.28 0.68
N PHE A 58 -33.56 -19.15 -0.01
CA PHE A 58 -32.74 -18.89 -1.18
C PHE A 58 -31.71 -17.81 -0.87
N ALA A 59 -30.47 -18.03 -1.29
CA ALA A 59 -29.44 -17.01 -1.38
C ALA A 59 -28.90 -17.06 -2.82
N PRO A 60 -28.68 -15.92 -3.48
CA PRO A 60 -28.14 -15.92 -4.83
C PRO A 60 -26.74 -16.52 -4.81
N THR A 61 -26.47 -17.46 -5.73
CA THR A 61 -25.10 -17.90 -6.01
C THR A 61 -24.40 -16.78 -6.76
N GLN A 62 -23.29 -16.33 -6.18
CA GLN A 62 -22.43 -15.27 -6.70
C GLN A 62 -21.87 -15.59 -8.09
#